data_AF-A0AAN0MDR9-F1
#
_entry.id   AF-A0AAN0MDR9-F1
#
_cell.length_a   1.000
_cell.length_b   1.000
_cell.length_c   1.000
_cell.angle_alpha   90.00
_cell.angle_beta   90.00
_cell.angle_gamma   90.00
#
_symmetry.space_group_name_H-M   'P 1'
#
loop_
_entity.id
_entity.type
_entity.pdbx_description
1 polymer ?
#
loop_
_entity_poly.entity_id
_entity_poly.type
_entity_poly.pdbx_seq_one_letter_code
_entity_poly.pdbx_strand_id
1 'polypeptide(L)'
;MVFYFLGALMLGMYFTFAAVQGDYGIFKRIEVRAEGATLAARLETLEAEVARMENLTSRLSDNFLDLDLLDEQARDVLGLIRADEVVIR
;
A
#
# COMPACT_ATOMS: atom_id res chain seq x y z
N MET A 1 -29.87 -15.27 54.34
CA MET A 1 -29.73 -16.31 53.28
C MET A 1 -30.04 -15.74 51.90
N VAL A 2 -31.25 -15.25 51.63
CA VAL A 2 -31.69 -14.80 50.29
C VAL A 2 -30.90 -13.60 49.74
N PHE A 3 -30.58 -12.60 50.57
CA PHE A 3 -29.80 -11.43 50.13
C PHE A 3 -28.38 -11.77 49.68
N TYR A 4 -27.71 -12.73 50.34
CA TYR A 4 -26.39 -13.21 49.93
C TYR A 4 -26.45 -13.94 48.58
N PHE A 5 -27.50 -14.74 48.37
CA PHE A 5 -27.73 -15.44 47.11
C PHE A 5 -28.00 -14.45 45.97
N LEU A 6 -28.82 -13.43 46.20
CA LEU A 6 -29.13 -12.39 45.22
C LEU A 6 -27.88 -11.57 44.86
N GLY A 7 -27.06 -11.24 45.85
CA GLY A 7 -25.78 -10.54 45.65
C GLY A 7 -24.78 -11.35 44.84
N ALA A 8 -24.64 -12.65 45.14
CA ALA A 8 -23.80 -13.56 44.36
C ALA A 8 -24.28 -13.69 42.90
N LEU A 9 -25.59 -13.74 42.69
CA LEU A 9 -26.18 -13.84 41.35
C LEU A 9 -25.99 -12.56 40.53
N MET A 10 -26.19 -11.38 41.15
CA MET A 10 -25.89 -10.08 40.52
C MET A 10 -24.41 -9.95 40.13
N LEU A 11 -23.49 -10.33 41.03
CA LEU A 11 -22.06 -10.32 40.74
C LEU A 11 -21.70 -11.29 39.61
N GLY A 12 -22.25 -12.51 39.61
CA GLY A 12 -22.05 -13.49 38.54
C GLY A 12 -22.53 -12.99 37.18
N MET A 13 -23.70 -12.34 37.13
CA MET A 13 -24.19 -11.71 35.89
C MET A 13 -23.32 -10.54 35.45
N TYR A 14 -22.88 -9.68 36.37
CA TYR A 14 -21.98 -8.57 36.06
C TYR A 14 -20.65 -9.07 35.46
N PHE A 15 -20.03 -10.08 36.07
CA PHE A 15 -18.78 -10.65 35.56
C PHE A 15 -18.97 -11.37 34.22
N THR A 16 -20.08 -12.08 34.02
CA THR A 16 -20.40 -12.71 32.73
C THR A 16 -20.59 -11.67 31.64
N PHE A 17 -21.32 -10.60 31.94
CA PHE A 17 -21.53 -9.47 31.03
C PHE A 17 -20.23 -8.74 30.72
N ALA A 18 -19.41 -8.45 31.73
CA ALA A 18 -18.11 -7.80 31.60
C ALA A 18 -17.08 -8.68 30.86
N ALA A 19 -17.16 -10.01 30.97
CA ALA A 19 -16.31 -10.92 30.20
C ALA A 19 -16.70 -10.95 28.71
N VAL A 20 -17.99 -10.78 28.40
CA VAL A 20 -18.51 -10.77 27.03
C VAL A 20 -18.34 -9.40 26.35
N GLN A 21 -18.58 -8.30 27.08
CA GLN A 21 -18.56 -6.93 26.54
C GLN A 21 -17.33 -6.11 26.92
N GLY A 22 -16.52 -6.54 27.88
CA GLY A 22 -15.35 -5.78 28.33
C GLY A 22 -14.27 -5.70 27.26
N ASP A 23 -13.41 -4.68 27.36
CA ASP A 23 -12.33 -4.34 26.41
C ASP A 23 -11.35 -5.49 26.06
N TYR A 24 -11.38 -6.60 26.80
CA TYR A 24 -10.59 -7.82 26.57
C TYR A 24 -11.38 -8.98 25.94
N GLY A 25 -12.65 -8.76 25.59
CA GLY A 25 -13.51 -9.74 24.93
C GLY A 25 -13.01 -10.08 23.53
N ILE A 26 -13.43 -11.26 23.04
CA ILE A 26 -13.03 -11.87 21.76
C ILE A 26 -13.13 -10.88 20.56
N PHE A 27 -14.04 -9.91 20.65
CA PHE A 27 -14.28 -8.88 19.63
C PHE A 27 -13.07 -7.98 19.35
N LYS A 28 -12.28 -7.59 20.36
CA LYS A 28 -11.09 -6.72 20.17
C LYS A 28 -10.05 -7.41 19.28
N ARG A 29 -9.89 -8.73 19.40
CA ARG A 29 -8.97 -9.51 18.56
C ARG A 29 -9.46 -9.66 17.13
N ILE A 30 -10.77 -9.67 16.91
CA ILE A 30 -11.36 -9.74 15.57
C ILE A 30 -11.19 -8.39 14.86
N GLU A 31 -11.49 -7.29 15.56
CA GLU A 31 -11.31 -5.92 15.05
C GLU A 31 -9.84 -5.63 14.71
N VAL A 32 -8.91 -5.91 15.63
CA VAL A 32 -7.47 -5.70 15.39
C VAL A 32 -6.95 -6.56 14.23
N ARG A 33 -7.46 -7.79 14.05
CA ARG A 33 -7.08 -8.62 12.90
C ARG A 33 -7.64 -8.09 11.58
N ALA A 34 -8.87 -7.57 11.58
CA ALA A 34 -9.48 -6.97 10.40
C ALA A 34 -8.74 -5.68 10.00
N GLU A 35 -8.40 -4.82 10.96
CA GLU A 35 -7.55 -3.65 10.75
C GLU A 35 -6.16 -4.06 10.27
N GLY A 36 -5.54 -5.07 10.87
CA GLY A 36 -4.24 -5.58 10.44
C GLY A 36 -4.24 -6.08 8.99
N ALA A 37 -5.28 -6.78 8.57
CA ALA A 37 -5.42 -7.27 7.19
C ALA A 37 -5.58 -6.13 6.18
N THR A 38 -6.36 -5.09 6.52
CA THR A 38 -6.55 -3.93 5.65
C THR A 38 -5.27 -3.08 5.54
N LEU A 39 -4.54 -2.89 6.64
CA LEU A 39 -3.24 -2.22 6.63
C LEU A 39 -2.20 -2.99 5.81
N ALA A 40 -2.16 -4.32 5.93
CA ALA A 40 -1.23 -5.16 5.16
C ALA A 40 -1.47 -5.06 3.65
N ALA A 41 -2.73 -5.14 3.20
CA ALA A 41 -3.08 -4.98 1.79
C ALA A 41 -2.70 -3.58 1.25
N ARG A 42 -2.87 -2.55 2.08
CA ARG A 42 -2.46 -1.19 1.71
C ARG A 42 -0.95 -1.05 1.61
N LEU A 43 -0.22 -1.66 2.53
CA LEU A 43 1.24 -1.68 2.51
C LEU A 43 1.77 -2.36 1.24
N GLU A 44 1.24 -3.53 0.87
CA GLU A 44 1.61 -4.24 -0.37
C GLU A 44 1.38 -3.36 -1.60
N THR A 45 0.27 -2.62 -1.64
CA THR A 45 -0.04 -1.70 -2.74
C THR A 45 0.98 -0.56 -2.82
N LEU A 46 1.35 0.03 -1.68
CA LEU A 46 2.33 1.11 -1.63
C LEU A 46 3.73 0.62 -1.99
N GLU A 47 4.13 -0.56 -1.54
CA GLU A 47 5.42 -1.18 -1.90
C GLU A 47 5.52 -1.41 -3.40
N ALA A 48 4.46 -1.89 -4.05
CA ALA A 48 4.41 -2.04 -5.49
C ALA A 48 4.54 -0.69 -6.23
N GLU A 49 3.93 0.37 -5.70
CA GLU A 49 4.05 1.72 -6.25
C GLU A 49 5.46 2.28 -6.09
N VAL A 50 6.08 2.11 -4.92
CA VAL A 50 7.48 2.52 -4.69
C VAL A 50 8.41 1.77 -5.64
N ALA A 51 8.29 0.45 -5.76
CA ALA A 51 9.11 -0.34 -6.67
C ALA A 51 8.97 0.10 -8.13
N ARG A 52 7.74 0.47 -8.56
CA ARG A 52 7.50 1.03 -9.90
C ARG A 52 8.19 2.39 -10.07
N MET A 53 8.07 3.28 -9.08
CA MET A 53 8.70 4.61 -9.13
C MET A 53 10.21 4.53 -9.09
N GLU A 54 10.78 3.61 -8.31
CA GLU A 54 12.21 3.32 -8.29
C GLU A 54 12.69 2.79 -9.64
N ASN A 55 11.94 1.89 -10.28
CA ASN A 55 12.28 1.41 -11.63
C ASN A 55 12.26 2.55 -12.66
N LEU A 56 11.22 3.39 -12.65
CA LEU A 56 11.14 4.54 -13.54
C LEU A 56 12.29 5.52 -13.30
N THR A 57 12.58 5.83 -12.04
CA THR A 57 13.66 6.73 -11.65
C THR A 57 15.02 6.15 -12.05
N SER A 58 15.24 4.85 -11.86
CA SER A 58 16.45 4.17 -12.31
C SER A 58 16.61 4.23 -13.82
N ARG A 59 15.53 4.04 -14.59
CA ARG A 59 15.54 4.10 -16.05
C ARG A 59 15.70 5.52 -16.60
N LEU A 60 15.28 6.51 -15.84
CA LEU A 60 15.49 7.93 -16.13
C LEU A 60 16.85 8.43 -15.65
N SER A 61 17.53 7.73 -14.75
CA SER A 61 18.85 8.13 -14.26
C SER A 61 19.92 7.99 -15.35
N ASP A 62 20.81 8.98 -15.40
CA ASP A 62 21.84 9.20 -16.43
C ASP A 62 22.73 7.98 -16.75
N ASN A 63 22.78 6.97 -15.89
CA ASN A 63 23.56 5.75 -16.11
C ASN A 63 22.87 4.72 -17.05
N PHE A 64 21.61 4.96 -17.43
CA PHE A 64 20.84 4.19 -18.41
C PHE A 64 20.21 5.08 -19.50
N LEU A 65 20.39 6.40 -19.40
CA LEU A 65 19.97 7.37 -20.40
C LEU A 65 21.08 7.46 -21.46
N ASP A 66 20.95 6.63 -22.49
CA ASP A 66 21.85 6.70 -23.63
C ASP A 66 21.57 8.00 -24.39
N LEU A 67 22.40 9.03 -24.15
CA LEU A 67 22.29 10.33 -24.81
C LEU A 67 22.29 10.19 -26.33
N ASP A 68 22.94 9.15 -26.88
CA ASP A 68 22.97 8.88 -28.31
C ASP A 68 21.57 8.44 -28.81
N LEU A 69 20.84 7.62 -28.04
CA LEU A 69 19.45 7.25 -28.37
C LEU A 69 18.50 8.44 -28.23
N LEU A 70 18.74 9.34 -27.28
CA LEU A 70 17.93 10.56 -27.12
C LEU A 70 18.16 11.53 -28.28
N ASP A 71 19.39 11.69 -28.75
CA ASP A 71 19.72 12.53 -29.91
C ASP A 71 19.13 11.94 -31.20
N GLU A 72 19.21 10.62 -31.39
CA GLU A 72 18.58 9.95 -32.54
C GLU A 72 17.05 10.06 -32.51
N GLN A 73 16.41 9.88 -31.36
CA GLN A 73 14.96 10.06 -31.22
C GLN A 73 14.54 11.52 -31.37
N ALA A 74 15.37 12.47 -30.93
CA ALA A 74 15.15 13.90 -31.14
C ALA A 74 15.30 14.27 -32.63
N ARG A 75 16.26 13.70 -33.36
CA ARG A 75 16.41 13.90 -34.81
C ARG A 75 15.24 13.33 -35.61
N ASP A 76 14.77 12.15 -35.26
CA ASP A 76 13.64 11.47 -35.91
C ASP A 76 12.31 12.22 -35.67
N VAL A 77 12.08 12.71 -34.44
CA VAL A 77 10.85 13.43 -34.07
C VAL A 77 10.86 14.90 -34.50
N LEU A 78 11.99 15.60 -34.37
CA LEU A 78 12.11 17.02 -34.72
C LEU A 78 12.45 17.24 -36.19
N GLY A 79 12.68 16.18 -36.97
CA GLY A 79 12.88 16.27 -38.41
C GLY A 79 14.10 17.11 -38.78
N LEU A 80 15.19 17.05 -38.00
CA LEU A 80 16.47 17.65 -38.36
C LEU A 80 17.17 16.80 -39.43
N ILE A 81 16.48 16.55 -40.54
CA ILE A 81 17.13 16.27 -41.81
C ILE A 81 17.79 17.60 -42.19
N ARG A 82 19.12 17.60 -42.30
CA ARG A 82 19.85 18.68 -42.97
C ARG A 82 19.15 18.93 -44.30
N ALA A 83 18.80 20.18 -44.61
CA ALA A 83 18.10 20.59 -45.83
C ALA A 83 18.88 20.30 -47.15
N ASP A 84 19.96 19.51 -47.07
CA ASP A 84 20.98 19.35 -48.08
C ASP A 84 21.11 17.89 -48.57
N GLU A 85 20.34 16.94 -48.02
CA GLU A 85 20.43 15.53 -48.43
C GLU A 85 19.48 15.24 -49.59
N VAL A 86 20.05 15.24 -50.81
CA VAL A 86 19.36 14.87 -52.04
C VAL A 86 19.24 13.35 -52.11
N VAL A 87 18.03 12.83 -51.96
CA VAL A 87 17.72 11.42 -52.26
C VAL A 87 17.87 11.21 -53.77
N ILE A 88 18.92 10.49 -54.19
CA ILE A 88 19.06 10.00 -55.56
C ILE A 88 18.55 8.56 -55.64
N ARG A 89 17.39 8.44 -56.31
CA ARG A 89 16.73 7.28 -56.94
C ARG A 89 16.28 6.12 -56.05
#